data_AF-A0A4Q1CJ28-F1
#
_entry.id   AF-A0A4Q1CJ28-F1
#
_cell.length_a   1.000
_cell.length_b   1.000
_cell.length_c   1.000
_cell.angle_alpha   90.00
_cell.angle_beta   90.00
_cell.angle_gamma   90.00
#
_symmetry.space_group_name_H-M   'P 1'
#
loop_
_entity.id
_entity.type
_entity.pdbx_description
1 polymer ?
#
loop_
_entity_poly.entity_id
_entity_poly.type
_entity_poly.pdbx_seq_one_letter_code
_entity_poly.pdbx_strand_id
1 'polypeptide(L)'
;MLSRLQSISIFYAAALLLFTFYWAHYYPTYSGHTKGEELFTALVVFVFLTFFYFLVLQLTVERNNWALALFLPLINAIVTFLITVVVLWLGSLDGNPKEDILIFGVTYTLLSATAGLVLWNK
;
A
#
# COMPACT_ATOMS: atom_id res chain seq x y z
N MET A 1 -26.22 3.84 1.94
CA MET A 1 -25.69 2.52 2.34
C MET A 1 -24.41 2.28 1.55
N LEU A 2 -23.33 1.87 2.22
CA LEU A 2 -22.08 1.51 1.53
C LEU A 2 -22.24 0.13 0.86
N SER A 3 -21.69 -0.03 -0.34
CA SER A 3 -21.62 -1.35 -0.98
C SER A 3 -20.61 -2.24 -0.24
N ARG A 4 -20.75 -3.56 -0.38
CA ARG A 4 -19.85 -4.53 0.23
C ARG A 4 -18.38 -4.27 -0.15
N LEU A 5 -18.12 -3.91 -1.41
CA LEU A 5 -16.78 -3.58 -1.91
C LEU A 5 -16.22 -2.30 -1.29
N GLN A 6 -17.08 -1.29 -1.06
CA GLN A 6 -16.68 -0.06 -0.38
C GLN A 6 -16.29 -0.35 1.07
N SER A 7 -17.06 -1.16 1.80
CA SER A 7 -16.73 -1.54 3.18
C SER A 7 -15.41 -2.30 3.27
N ILE A 8 -15.15 -3.24 2.35
CA ILE A 8 -13.87 -3.98 2.29
C ILE A 8 -12.71 -3.01 2.02
N SER A 9 -12.89 -2.08 1.08
CA SER A 9 -11.84 -1.12 0.71
C SER A 9 -11.55 -0.11 1.81
N ILE A 10 -12.56 0.33 2.57
CA ILE A 10 -12.39 1.21 3.74
C ILE A 10 -11.62 0.48 4.84
N PHE A 11 -11.99 -0.78 5.13
CA PHE A 11 -11.29 -1.57 6.14
C PHE A 11 -9.81 -1.79 5.76
N TYR A 12 -9.56 -2.16 4.50
CA TYR A 12 -8.22 -2.29 3.95
C TYR A 12 -7.43 -0.99 4.09
N ALA A 13 -7.99 0.14 3.66
CA ALA A 13 -7.31 1.43 3.72
C ALA A 13 -6.99 1.83 5.16
N ALA A 14 -7.93 1.65 6.09
CA ALA A 14 -7.71 1.92 7.50
C ALA A 14 -6.57 1.05 8.07
N ALA A 15 -6.56 -0.26 7.78
CA ALA A 15 -5.53 -1.18 8.24
C ALA A 15 -4.15 -0.78 7.71
N LEU A 16 -4.04 -0.46 6.41
CA LEU A 16 -2.78 -0.09 5.79
C LEU A 16 -2.26 1.25 6.29
N LEU A 17 -3.14 2.23 6.49
CA LEU A 17 -2.77 3.54 7.05
C LEU A 17 -2.33 3.41 8.51
N LEU A 18 -3.06 2.64 9.33
CA LEU A 18 -2.66 2.38 10.73
C LEU A 18 -1.28 1.73 10.78
N PHE A 19 -1.02 0.72 9.93
CA PHE A 19 0.30 0.13 9.80
C PHE A 19 1.35 1.15 9.35
N THR A 20 1.04 1.98 8.35
CA THR A 20 1.94 3.03 7.85
C THR A 20 2.34 3.99 8.96
N PHE A 21 1.37 4.51 9.71
CA PHE A 21 1.63 5.44 10.81
C PHE A 21 2.41 4.78 11.94
N TYR A 22 2.04 3.56 12.31
CA TYR A 22 2.76 2.78 13.31
C TYR A 22 4.22 2.56 12.89
N TRP A 23 4.43 2.03 11.69
CA TRP A 23 5.76 1.72 11.19
C TRP A 23 6.62 2.98 11.07
N ALA A 24 6.09 4.07 10.50
CA ALA A 24 6.81 5.34 10.37
C ALA A 24 7.30 5.90 11.71
N HIS A 25 6.59 5.65 12.82
CA HIS A 25 6.97 6.14 14.15
C HIS A 25 7.85 5.18 14.94
N TYR A 26 7.64 3.88 14.78
CA TYR A 26 8.30 2.86 15.61
C TYR A 26 9.38 2.06 14.90
N TYR A 27 9.56 2.20 13.58
CA TYR A 27 10.64 1.51 12.87
C TYR A 27 12.03 1.73 13.49
N PRO A 28 12.42 2.92 14.03
CA PRO A 28 13.75 3.10 14.60
C PRO A 28 14.01 2.22 15.82
N THR A 29 12.95 1.72 16.45
CA THR A 29 13.01 0.79 17.58
C THR A 29 13.25 -0.66 17.14
N TYR A 30 12.95 -1.00 15.89
CA TYR A 30 12.96 -2.38 15.38
C TYR A 30 13.99 -2.65 14.29
N SER A 31 14.32 -1.66 13.45
CA SER A 31 15.38 -1.77 12.46
C SER A 31 16.70 -1.35 13.09
N GLY A 32 17.61 -2.29 13.32
CA GLY A 32 18.92 -2.05 13.92
C GLY A 32 19.82 -1.20 13.03
N HIS A 33 19.58 0.11 12.95
CA HIS A 33 20.43 1.14 12.33
C HIS A 33 20.85 0.95 10.85
N THR A 34 20.39 -0.10 10.17
CA THR A 34 20.64 -0.39 8.74
C THR A 34 19.63 0.34 7.86
N LYS A 35 20.05 1.48 7.31
CA LYS A 35 19.26 2.25 6.33
C LYS A 35 18.82 1.35 5.17
N GLY A 36 17.52 1.36 4.88
CA GLY A 36 16.90 0.62 3.78
C GLY A 36 16.15 -0.65 4.20
N GLU A 37 16.47 -1.25 5.35
CA GLU A 37 15.72 -2.41 5.85
C GLU A 37 14.29 -2.00 6.28
N GLU A 38 14.12 -0.78 6.78
CA GLU A 38 12.84 -0.24 7.20
C GLU A 38 11.81 -0.21 6.07
N LEU A 39 12.22 0.21 4.88
CA LEU A 39 11.37 0.30 3.70
C LEU A 39 11.10 -1.09 3.12
N PHE A 40 12.09 -1.99 3.15
CA PHE A 40 11.91 -3.36 2.66
C PHE A 40 10.92 -4.15 3.52
N THR A 41 11.03 -4.09 4.85
CA THR A 41 10.07 -4.74 5.76
C THR A 41 8.67 -4.17 5.59
N ALA A 42 8.54 -2.84 5.49
CA ALA A 42 7.25 -2.19 5.22
C ALA A 42 6.65 -2.70 3.91
N LEU A 43 7.47 -2.78 2.86
CA LEU A 43 7.05 -3.21 1.53
C LEU A 43 6.50 -4.63 1.53
N VAL A 44 7.14 -5.56 2.23
CA VAL A 44 6.66 -6.95 2.35
C VAL A 44 5.27 -6.98 2.98
N VAL A 45 5.05 -6.22 4.06
CA VAL A 45 3.74 -6.13 4.72
C VAL A 45 2.70 -5.47 3.81
N PHE A 46 3.07 -4.40 3.11
CA PHE A 46 2.18 -3.73 2.15
C PHE A 46 1.75 -4.67 1.04
N VAL A 47 2.69 -5.37 0.39
CA VAL A 47 2.38 -6.33 -0.67
C VAL A 47 1.50 -7.45 -0.15
N PHE A 48 1.81 -8.01 1.02
CA PHE A 48 1.05 -9.11 1.61
C PHE A 48 -0.41 -8.72 1.93
N LEU A 49 -0.62 -7.61 2.64
CA LEU A 49 -1.97 -7.14 2.99
C LEU A 49 -2.78 -6.78 1.74
N THR A 50 -2.12 -6.24 0.72
CA THR A 50 -2.75 -5.82 -0.53
C THR A 50 -3.11 -7.00 -1.41
N PHE A 51 -2.25 -8.02 -1.41
CA PHE A 51 -2.56 -9.30 -2.02
C PHE A 51 -3.81 -9.93 -1.40
N PHE A 52 -3.88 -9.96 -0.05
CA PHE A 52 -5.07 -10.44 0.64
C PHE A 52 -6.33 -9.61 0.30
N TYR A 53 -6.20 -8.29 0.25
CA TYR A 53 -7.28 -7.40 -0.16
C TYR A 53 -7.81 -7.72 -1.57
N PHE A 54 -6.93 -7.84 -2.57
CA PHE A 54 -7.37 -8.16 -3.93
C PHE A 54 -7.95 -9.58 -4.06
N LEU A 55 -7.44 -10.55 -3.28
CA LEU A 55 -8.07 -11.87 -3.18
C LEU A 55 -9.49 -11.79 -2.63
N VAL A 56 -9.70 -11.03 -1.55
CA VAL A 56 -11.03 -10.85 -0.94
C VAL A 56 -11.98 -10.15 -1.92
N LEU A 57 -11.52 -9.13 -2.66
CA LEU A 57 -12.32 -8.50 -3.71
C LEU A 57 -12.69 -9.49 -4.81
N GLN A 58 -11.72 -10.28 -5.29
CA GLN A 58 -11.89 -11.28 -6.34
C GLN A 58 -12.85 -12.41 -5.94
N LEU A 59 -12.85 -12.81 -4.67
CA LEU A 59 -13.79 -13.78 -4.12
C LEU A 59 -15.20 -13.20 -3.90
N THR A 60 -15.33 -11.87 -3.85
CA THR A 60 -16.61 -11.19 -3.60
C THR A 60 -17.40 -10.94 -4.89
N VAL A 61 -16.76 -11.03 -6.06
CA VAL A 61 -17.39 -10.81 -7.38
C VAL A 61 -17.30 -12.05 -8.25
N GLU A 62 -18.25 -12.24 -9.16
CA GLU A 62 -18.26 -13.40 -10.07
C GLU A 62 -17.25 -13.26 -11.23
N ARG A 63 -16.70 -12.07 -11.45
CA ARG A 63 -15.79 -11.78 -12.55
C ARG A 63 -14.45 -12.48 -12.35
N ASN A 64 -13.89 -13.08 -13.40
CA ASN A 64 -12.67 -13.89 -13.34
C ASN A 64 -11.38 -13.10 -13.68
N ASN A 65 -10.89 -12.25 -12.77
CA ASN A 65 -9.67 -11.46 -12.99
C ASN A 65 -8.50 -11.87 -12.06
N TRP A 66 -8.28 -13.17 -11.84
CA TRP A 66 -7.23 -13.63 -10.92
C TRP A 66 -5.84 -13.10 -11.24
N ALA A 67 -5.47 -13.02 -12.53
CA ALA A 67 -4.17 -12.47 -12.91
C ALA A 67 -4.00 -11.02 -12.39
N LEU A 68 -5.01 -10.17 -12.57
CA LEU A 68 -4.96 -8.80 -12.04
C LEU A 68 -4.89 -8.82 -10.51
N ALA A 69 -5.70 -9.63 -9.83
CA ALA A 69 -5.68 -9.71 -8.36
C ALA A 69 -4.30 -10.10 -7.80
N LEU A 70 -3.58 -10.99 -8.50
CA LEU A 70 -2.26 -11.48 -8.07
C LEU A 70 -1.13 -10.48 -8.38
N PHE A 71 -1.19 -9.78 -9.52
CA PHE A 71 -0.10 -8.90 -9.97
C PHE A 71 -0.28 -7.43 -9.55
N LEU A 72 -1.49 -6.96 -9.28
CA LEU A 72 -1.73 -5.57 -8.87
C LEU A 72 -0.92 -5.13 -7.63
N PRO A 73 -0.74 -5.94 -6.58
CA PRO A 73 0.08 -5.56 -5.43
C PRO A 73 1.53 -5.21 -5.82
N LEU A 74 2.10 -5.96 -6.77
CA LEU A 74 3.47 -5.75 -7.25
C LEU A 74 3.56 -4.54 -8.18
N ILE A 75 2.60 -4.39 -9.08
CA ILE A 75 2.51 -3.21 -9.95
C ILE A 75 2.37 -1.95 -9.10
N ASN A 76 1.52 -2.00 -8.07
CA ASN A 76 1.31 -0.89 -7.16
C ASN A 76 2.59 -0.53 -6.38
N ALA A 77 3.37 -1.53 -5.95
CA ALA A 77 4.66 -1.32 -5.31
C ALA A 77 5.63 -0.56 -6.22
N ILE A 78 5.75 -0.99 -7.48
CA ILE A 78 6.64 -0.36 -8.47
C ILE A 78 6.20 1.08 -8.75
N VAL A 79 4.91 1.29 -9.03
CA VAL A 79 4.37 2.62 -9.30
C VAL A 79 4.55 3.55 -8.10
N THR A 80 4.25 3.07 -6.89
CA THR A 80 4.44 3.86 -5.67
C THR A 80 5.90 4.21 -5.46
N PHE A 81 6.82 3.26 -5.65
CA PHE A 81 8.26 3.52 -5.53
C PHE A 81 8.71 4.64 -6.47
N LEU A 82 8.29 4.59 -7.73
CA LEU A 82 8.60 5.64 -8.71
C LEU A 82 8.02 7.00 -8.29
N ILE A 83 6.79 7.04 -7.79
CA ILE A 83 6.17 8.26 -7.28
C ILE A 83 6.96 8.79 -6.07
N THR A 84 7.30 7.95 -5.10
CA THR A 84 8.08 8.34 -3.93
C THR A 84 9.42 8.93 -4.35
N VAL A 85 10.15 8.31 -5.28
CA VAL A 85 11.41 8.84 -5.81
C VAL A 85 11.22 10.23 -6.43
N VAL A 86 10.18 10.42 -7.25
CA VAL A 86 9.87 11.71 -7.86
C VAL A 86 9.49 12.76 -6.82
N VAL A 87 8.68 12.41 -5.83
CA VAL A 87 8.25 13.32 -4.76
C VAL A 87 9.44 13.76 -3.91
N LEU A 88 10.35 12.84 -3.56
CA LEU A 88 11.55 13.18 -2.81
C LEU A 88 12.49 14.07 -3.63
N TRP A 89 12.64 13.77 -4.92
CA TRP A 89 13.48 14.56 -5.82
C TRP A 89 12.96 15.99 -6.03
N LEU A 90 11.64 16.16 -6.16
CA LEU A 90 11.00 17.48 -6.32
C LEU A 90 10.83 18.24 -5.00
N GLY A 91 10.64 17.52 -3.90
CA GLY A 91 10.35 18.09 -2.58
C GLY A 91 11.58 18.60 -1.82
N SER A 92 12.80 18.31 -2.30
CA SER A 92 14.05 18.60 -1.56
C SER A 92 14.03 18.03 -0.12
N LEU A 93 13.37 16.89 0.06
CA LEU A 93 13.26 16.25 1.37
C LEU A 93 14.61 15.60 1.72
N ASP A 94 15.07 15.77 2.96
CA ASP A 94 16.39 15.34 3.45
C ASP A 94 16.58 13.81 3.56
N GLY A 95 15.70 13.01 2.95
CA GLY A 95 15.71 11.55 3.05
C GLY A 95 15.40 11.06 4.47
N ASN A 96 14.48 11.74 5.15
CA ASN A 96 13.98 11.31 6.46
C ASN A 96 13.15 10.02 6.28
N PRO A 97 13.58 8.86 6.81
CA PRO A 97 12.89 7.61 6.51
C PRO A 97 11.45 7.57 7.04
N LYS A 98 11.12 8.35 8.08
CA LYS A 98 9.74 8.52 8.53
C LYS A 98 8.86 9.12 7.43
N GLU A 99 9.34 10.15 6.76
CA GLU A 99 8.60 10.82 5.68
C GLU A 99 8.50 9.91 4.46
N ASP A 100 9.58 9.20 4.13
CA ASP A 100 9.60 8.23 3.04
C ASP A 100 8.55 7.13 3.25
N ILE A 101 8.47 6.58 4.47
CA ILE A 101 7.47 5.56 4.84
C ILE A 101 6.06 6.13 4.75
N LEU A 102 5.82 7.37 5.22
CA LEU A 102 4.50 8.00 5.17
C LEU A 102 4.06 8.27 3.73
N ILE A 103 4.93 8.85 2.91
CA ILE A 103 4.65 9.15 1.49
C ILE A 103 4.38 7.85 0.74
N PHE A 104 5.25 6.85 0.91
CA PHE A 104 5.09 5.54 0.28
C PHE A 104 3.78 4.89 0.73
N GLY A 105 3.55 4.74 2.03
CA GLY A 105 2.40 4.02 2.56
C GLY A 105 1.06 4.68 2.23
N VAL A 106 0.95 6.00 2.33
CA VAL A 106 -0.26 6.74 1.94
C VAL A 106 -0.52 6.58 0.44
N THR A 107 0.50 6.80 -0.39
CA THR A 107 0.37 6.68 -1.86
C THR A 107 -0.02 5.26 -2.26
N TYR A 108 0.66 4.27 -1.69
CA TYR A 108 0.40 2.86 -1.92
C TYR A 108 -1.06 2.51 -1.58
N THR A 109 -1.54 2.96 -0.41
CA THR A 109 -2.90 2.69 0.07
C THR A 109 -3.95 3.31 -0.84
N LEU A 110 -3.74 4.57 -1.24
CA LEU A 110 -4.69 5.28 -2.10
C LEU A 110 -4.79 4.63 -3.48
N LEU A 111 -3.65 4.28 -4.09
CA LEU A 111 -3.62 3.66 -5.41
C LEU A 111 -4.28 2.28 -5.41
N SER A 112 -3.96 1.44 -4.43
CA SER A 112 -4.54 0.09 -4.31
C SER A 112 -6.04 0.13 -4.01
N ALA A 113 -6.50 0.98 -3.08
CA ALA A 113 -7.92 1.14 -2.77
C ALA A 113 -8.70 1.68 -3.97
N THR A 114 -8.13 2.67 -4.67
CA THR A 114 -8.74 3.22 -5.90
C THR A 114 -8.81 2.17 -6.99
N ALA A 115 -7.73 1.41 -7.21
CA ALA A 115 -7.71 0.35 -8.21
C ALA A 115 -8.72 -0.76 -7.89
N GLY A 116 -8.82 -1.18 -6.63
CA GLY A 116 -9.82 -2.16 -6.19
C GLY A 116 -11.24 -1.67 -6.47
N LEU A 117 -11.56 -0.43 -6.09
CA LEU A 117 -12.87 0.16 -6.37
C LEU A 117 -13.13 0.33 -7.87
N VAL A 118 -12.18 0.79 -8.68
CA VAL A 118 -12.41 1.05 -10.11
C VAL A 118 -12.51 -0.25 -10.92
N LEU A 119 -11.73 -1.27 -10.57
CA LEU A 119 -11.61 -2.49 -11.38
C LEU A 119 -12.61 -3.58 -10.97
N TRP A 120 -13.06 -3.62 -9.70
CA TRP A 120 -14.02 -4.60 -9.18
C TRP A 120 -15.45 -4.06 -8.98
N ASN A 121 -15.68 -2.75 -9.11
CA ASN A 121 -17.03 -2.18 -9.08
C ASN A 121 -17.70 -2.15 -10.47
N LYS A 122 -17.15 -2.90 -11.44
CA LYS A 122 -17.68 -3.10 -12.80
C LYS A 122 -18.12 -4.54 -12.95
#